data_AF-H1KVS3-F1
#
_entry.id   AF-H1KVS3-F1
#
_cell.length_a   1.000
_cell.length_b   1.000
_cell.length_c   1.000
_cell.angle_alpha   90.00
_cell.angle_beta   90.00
_cell.angle_gamma   90.00
#
_symmetry.space_group_name_H-M   'P 1'
#
loop_
_entity.id
_entity.type
_entity.pdbx_description
1 polymer ?
#
loop_
_entity_poly.entity_id
_entity_poly.type
_entity_poly.pdbx_seq_one_letter_code
_entity_poly.pdbx_strand_id
1 'polypeptide(L)'
;LGLAFEVRHGPMRHAAAGALHLVAHPRPGRFEGRPDTALQPLDLDALRLGSEMPADFTWNRLLSYDACVSCGRCETACPAFAAGQPLNPKKLIQDLVAGLSPAEPAYAGNPYPGGRAAEGARGALARLIGPDARIHPDTLWSCTTCRACVEECPMMIEHVDAVVSLRRHETLERGALPEKAVVPVTELRQSGDPGGRPLASRTDFAAGLDLPRIAEREPVDVLLWLGEGAYDLRYGRSLRALIRLLREAGVDFAVLGAEERDTGDLARRLGDEATFQALARENIATLAKYRFKRIVTADPHALHALRNEYPAFGGHYTVTHHTALLLELIRAGKLNPGRLPDLSVTYHDPCYLARYNGETEAPRAVLDAIGVTRREMTRSGRRAMCCGGGGGAPVS
;
A
#
# COMPACT_ATOMS: atom_id res chain seq x y z
N LEU A 1 -35.54 -5.26 -27.13
CA LEU A 1 -34.55 -4.51 -27.94
C LEU A 1 -34.17 -3.18 -27.28
N GLY A 2 -35.13 -2.33 -26.86
CA GLY A 2 -34.84 -1.08 -26.14
C GLY A 2 -34.00 -1.23 -24.87
N LEU A 3 -34.38 -2.13 -23.95
CA LEU A 3 -33.61 -2.37 -22.73
C LEU A 3 -32.18 -2.86 -22.99
N ALA A 4 -31.98 -3.74 -23.98
CA ALA A 4 -30.65 -4.22 -24.36
C ALA A 4 -29.78 -3.13 -24.98
N PHE A 5 -30.39 -2.18 -25.70
CA PHE A 5 -29.71 -1.00 -26.21
C PHE A 5 -29.36 -0.02 -25.07
N GLU A 6 -30.29 0.25 -24.15
CA GLU A 6 -30.10 1.11 -22.99
C GLU A 6 -29.03 0.58 -22.03
N VAL A 7 -28.96 -0.73 -21.83
CA VAL A 7 -27.93 -1.38 -21.00
C VAL A 7 -26.57 -1.38 -21.70
N ARG A 8 -26.52 -1.33 -23.03
CA ARG A 8 -25.26 -1.40 -23.79
C ARG A 8 -24.69 -0.01 -24.15
N HIS A 9 -25.55 0.97 -24.39
CA HIS A 9 -25.14 2.29 -24.89
C HIS A 9 -25.91 3.46 -24.25
N GLY A 10 -26.90 3.18 -23.39
CA GLY A 10 -27.72 4.20 -22.74
C GLY A 10 -27.31 4.49 -21.30
N PRO A 11 -27.98 5.45 -20.64
CA PRO A 11 -27.72 5.84 -19.25
C PRO A 11 -27.85 4.69 -18.24
N MET A 12 -28.60 3.63 -18.58
CA MET A 12 -28.77 2.45 -17.71
C MET A 12 -27.54 1.53 -17.67
N ARG A 13 -26.57 1.71 -18.58
CA ARG A 13 -25.34 0.92 -18.62
C ARG A 13 -24.59 0.93 -17.29
N HIS A 14 -24.34 2.11 -16.70
CA HIS A 14 -23.60 2.21 -15.44
C HIS A 14 -24.33 1.56 -14.26
N ALA A 15 -25.67 1.59 -14.25
CA ALA A 15 -26.47 0.94 -13.22
C ALA A 15 -26.37 -0.60 -13.32
N ALA A 16 -26.47 -1.14 -14.55
CA ALA A 16 -26.31 -2.57 -14.80
C ALA A 16 -24.86 -3.03 -14.54
N ALA A 17 -23.87 -2.29 -15.05
CA ALA A 17 -22.45 -2.54 -14.81
C ALA A 17 -22.13 -2.49 -13.32
N GLY A 18 -22.70 -1.53 -12.59
CA GLY A 18 -22.57 -1.40 -11.15
C GLY A 18 -23.08 -2.62 -10.39
N ALA A 19 -24.31 -3.05 -10.66
CA ALA A 19 -24.87 -4.24 -10.01
C ALA A 19 -24.05 -5.50 -10.31
N LEU A 20 -23.69 -5.72 -11.58
CA LEU A 20 -22.87 -6.87 -11.99
C LEU A 20 -21.46 -6.80 -11.40
N HIS A 21 -20.85 -5.61 -11.32
CA HIS A 21 -19.54 -5.42 -10.71
C HIS A 21 -19.55 -5.79 -9.22
N LEU A 22 -20.58 -5.41 -8.46
CA LEU A 22 -20.66 -5.76 -7.04
C LEU A 22 -20.74 -7.28 -6.84
N VAL A 23 -21.43 -8.01 -7.71
CA VAL A 23 -21.48 -9.47 -7.67
C VAL A 23 -20.16 -10.10 -8.12
N ALA A 24 -19.57 -9.60 -9.21
CA ALA A 24 -18.34 -10.11 -9.79
C ALA A 24 -17.09 -9.35 -9.33
N HIS A 25 -17.12 -8.78 -8.13
CA HIS A 25 -16.08 -7.86 -7.67
C HIS A 25 -14.71 -8.55 -7.73
N PRO A 26 -13.65 -7.89 -8.26
CA PRO A 26 -12.33 -8.50 -8.40
C PRO A 26 -11.65 -8.82 -7.06
N ARG A 27 -12.26 -8.38 -5.95
CA ARG A 27 -11.86 -8.62 -4.57
C ARG A 27 -13.08 -9.01 -3.74
N PRO A 28 -13.54 -10.26 -3.79
CA PRO A 28 -14.72 -10.70 -3.04
C PRO A 28 -14.50 -10.63 -1.52
N GLY A 29 -13.25 -10.72 -1.05
CA GLY A 29 -12.90 -10.62 0.36
C GLY A 29 -13.32 -9.30 1.03
N ARG A 30 -13.56 -8.23 0.25
CA ARG A 30 -14.08 -6.95 0.76
C ARG A 30 -15.47 -7.07 1.39
N PHE A 31 -16.25 -8.06 1.01
CA PHE A 31 -17.58 -8.31 1.56
C PHE A 31 -17.56 -9.18 2.82
N GLU A 32 -16.40 -9.74 3.19
CA GLU A 32 -16.24 -10.63 4.35
C GLU A 32 -15.95 -9.87 5.66
N GLY A 33 -16.10 -8.54 5.67
CA GLY A 33 -15.88 -7.72 6.87
C GLY A 33 -14.42 -7.49 7.25
N ARG A 34 -13.46 -7.93 6.41
CA ARG A 34 -12.01 -7.66 6.56
C ARG A 34 -11.46 -6.88 5.37
N PRO A 35 -10.41 -6.05 5.55
CA PRO A 35 -9.74 -5.42 4.41
C PRO A 35 -9.11 -6.46 3.48
N ASP A 36 -9.53 -6.49 2.22
CA ASP A 36 -8.86 -7.20 1.12
C ASP A 36 -8.12 -6.16 0.27
N THR A 37 -6.83 -5.97 0.58
CA THR A 37 -6.03 -4.85 0.03
C THR A 37 -4.68 -5.26 -0.55
N ALA A 38 -4.30 -6.54 -0.44
CA ALA A 38 -3.06 -7.09 -1.00
C ALA A 38 -3.06 -7.01 -2.53
N LEU A 39 -1.97 -6.58 -3.17
CA LEU A 39 -1.90 -6.68 -4.63
C LEU A 39 -1.81 -8.15 -5.05
N GLN A 40 -2.45 -8.48 -6.17
CA GLN A 40 -2.31 -9.82 -6.77
C GLN A 40 -0.90 -9.97 -7.38
N PRO A 41 -0.25 -11.13 -7.22
CA PRO A 41 1.06 -11.39 -7.82
C PRO A 41 0.97 -11.31 -9.36
N LEU A 42 2.03 -10.83 -9.99
CA LEU A 42 2.19 -10.94 -11.45
C LEU A 42 2.83 -12.30 -11.78
N ASP A 43 2.36 -12.93 -12.85
CA ASP A 43 3.10 -14.01 -13.48
C ASP A 43 4.27 -13.40 -14.28
N LEU A 44 5.51 -13.67 -13.85
CA LEU A 44 6.70 -13.10 -14.48
C LEU A 44 7.08 -13.81 -15.80
N ASP A 45 6.48 -14.98 -16.07
CA ASP A 45 6.69 -15.73 -17.32
C ASP A 45 5.63 -15.38 -18.39
N ALA A 46 4.69 -14.48 -18.07
CA ALA A 46 3.68 -14.03 -19.00
C ALA A 46 4.28 -13.24 -20.18
N LEU A 47 3.64 -13.33 -21.35
CA LEU A 47 4.07 -12.61 -22.56
C LEU A 47 4.11 -11.07 -22.38
N ARG A 48 3.29 -10.55 -21.45
CA ARG A 48 3.24 -9.13 -21.10
C ARG A 48 3.14 -8.98 -19.59
N LEU A 49 4.00 -8.13 -19.05
CA LEU A 49 4.04 -7.78 -17.64
C LEU A 49 3.29 -6.47 -17.39
N GLY A 50 2.26 -6.54 -16.55
CA GLY A 50 1.38 -5.39 -16.27
C GLY A 50 0.33 -5.14 -17.35
N SER A 51 -0.19 -3.91 -17.40
CA SER A 51 -1.21 -3.52 -18.39
C SER A 51 -0.78 -2.30 -19.19
N GLU A 52 -0.87 -2.39 -20.52
CA GLU A 52 -0.66 -1.28 -21.44
C GLU A 52 -1.98 -0.85 -22.09
N MET A 53 -2.85 -1.81 -22.35
CA MET A 53 -4.09 -1.66 -23.12
C MET A 53 -5.28 -2.19 -22.33
N PRO A 54 -6.52 -1.85 -22.72
CA PRO A 54 -7.69 -2.35 -22.01
C PRO A 54 -7.80 -3.88 -22.03
N ALA A 55 -7.39 -4.54 -23.12
CA ALA A 55 -7.40 -6.00 -23.24
C ALA A 55 -6.49 -6.73 -22.23
N ASP A 56 -5.54 -6.03 -21.61
CA ASP A 56 -4.65 -6.62 -20.60
C ASP A 56 -5.31 -6.75 -19.22
N PHE A 57 -6.44 -6.08 -18.99
CA PHE A 57 -7.20 -6.20 -17.76
C PHE A 57 -8.19 -7.36 -17.83
N THR A 58 -8.43 -8.00 -16.69
CA THR A 58 -9.49 -9.01 -16.58
C THR A 58 -10.88 -8.38 -16.80
N TRP A 59 -11.81 -9.16 -17.35
CA TRP A 59 -13.16 -8.67 -17.69
C TRP A 59 -13.89 -8.01 -16.51
N ASN A 60 -13.70 -8.52 -15.29
CA ASN A 60 -14.34 -7.97 -14.08
C ASN A 60 -13.69 -6.66 -13.59
N ARG A 61 -12.41 -6.41 -13.92
CA ARG A 61 -11.76 -5.11 -13.72
C ARG A 61 -12.29 -4.09 -14.71
N LEU A 62 -12.42 -4.47 -15.98
CA LEU A 62 -13.02 -3.60 -17.01
C LEU A 62 -14.47 -3.23 -16.65
N LEU A 63 -15.25 -4.21 -16.20
CA LEU A 63 -16.60 -3.98 -15.68
C LEU A 63 -16.63 -3.02 -14.49
N SER A 64 -15.63 -3.10 -13.59
CA SER A 64 -15.51 -2.18 -12.46
C SER A 64 -15.30 -0.73 -12.89
N TYR A 65 -14.52 -0.51 -13.95
CA TYR A 65 -14.30 0.84 -14.45
C TYR A 65 -15.59 1.39 -15.06
N ASP A 66 -16.32 0.55 -15.78
CA ASP A 66 -17.62 0.89 -16.37
C ASP A 66 -18.72 1.18 -15.33
N ALA A 67 -18.59 0.63 -14.12
CA ALA A 67 -19.47 0.94 -12.99
C ALA A 67 -19.31 2.38 -12.47
N CYS A 68 -18.36 3.17 -12.97
CA CYS A 68 -18.11 4.53 -12.48
C CYS A 68 -19.29 5.48 -12.75
N VAL A 69 -19.97 5.92 -11.69
CA VAL A 69 -21.09 6.86 -11.74
C VAL A 69 -20.67 8.34 -11.72
N SER A 70 -19.38 8.64 -11.91
CA SER A 70 -18.87 10.02 -11.99
C SER A 70 -19.18 10.95 -10.80
N CYS A 71 -19.43 10.42 -9.60
CA CYS A 71 -19.83 11.21 -8.42
C CYS A 71 -18.75 12.16 -7.84
N GLY A 72 -17.46 11.96 -8.17
CA GLY A 72 -16.37 12.86 -7.74
C GLY A 72 -15.83 12.63 -6.33
N ARG A 73 -16.38 11.72 -5.52
CA ARG A 73 -15.87 11.43 -4.16
C ARG A 73 -14.39 11.06 -4.14
N CYS A 74 -13.94 10.24 -5.09
CA CYS A 74 -12.55 9.86 -5.20
C CYS A 74 -11.62 11.03 -5.53
N GLU A 75 -12.10 12.00 -6.32
CA GLU A 75 -11.39 13.24 -6.64
C GLU A 75 -11.23 14.11 -5.39
N THR A 76 -12.32 14.42 -4.68
CA THR A 76 -12.31 15.22 -3.44
C THR A 76 -11.44 14.59 -2.35
N ALA A 77 -11.42 13.26 -2.26
CA ALA A 77 -10.65 12.55 -1.26
C ALA A 77 -9.14 12.50 -1.56
N CYS A 78 -8.75 12.71 -2.83
CA CYS A 78 -7.39 12.47 -3.30
C CYS A 78 -6.41 13.56 -2.81
N PRO A 79 -5.38 13.18 -2.04
CA PRO A 79 -4.39 14.14 -1.56
C PRO A 79 -3.49 14.68 -2.67
N ALA A 80 -3.17 13.86 -3.69
CA ALA A 80 -2.36 14.29 -4.83
C ALA A 80 -3.10 15.34 -5.66
N PHE A 81 -4.38 15.11 -5.96
CA PHE A 81 -5.24 16.07 -6.64
C PHE A 81 -5.34 17.39 -5.86
N ALA A 82 -5.59 17.30 -4.54
CA ALA A 82 -5.67 18.47 -3.66
C ALA A 82 -4.35 19.26 -3.61
N ALA A 83 -3.21 18.60 -3.80
CA ALA A 83 -1.89 19.21 -3.89
C ALA A 83 -1.52 19.73 -5.30
N GLY A 84 -2.43 19.64 -6.28
CA GLY A 84 -2.19 20.06 -7.65
C GLY A 84 -1.24 19.16 -8.45
N GLN A 85 -0.96 17.95 -7.96
CA GLN A 85 -0.20 16.95 -8.70
C GLN A 85 -1.02 16.44 -9.89
N PRO A 86 -0.39 15.94 -10.98
CA PRO A 86 -1.06 15.52 -12.21
C PRO A 86 -1.88 14.21 -12.09
N LEU A 87 -2.62 14.03 -11.00
CA LEU A 87 -3.52 12.92 -10.75
C LEU A 87 -4.92 13.42 -10.37
N ASN A 88 -5.90 12.99 -11.16
CA ASN A 88 -7.30 12.96 -10.75
C ASN A 88 -7.79 11.50 -10.87
N PRO A 89 -8.08 10.81 -9.75
CA PRO A 89 -8.48 9.40 -9.79
C PRO A 89 -9.82 9.18 -10.49
N LYS A 90 -10.75 10.16 -10.47
CA LYS A 90 -12.00 10.06 -11.25
C LYS A 90 -11.69 10.07 -12.74
N LYS A 91 -10.87 11.03 -13.19
CA LYS A 91 -10.44 11.12 -14.60
C LYS A 91 -9.69 9.87 -15.05
N LEU A 92 -8.82 9.32 -14.20
CA LEU A 92 -8.10 8.07 -14.47
C LEU A 92 -9.05 6.93 -14.82
N ILE A 93 -10.07 6.69 -13.98
CA ILE A 93 -11.06 5.65 -14.26
C ILE A 93 -11.84 5.96 -15.53
N GLN A 94 -12.22 7.22 -15.75
CA GLN A 94 -12.93 7.63 -16.97
C GLN A 94 -12.10 7.43 -18.23
N ASP A 95 -10.78 7.62 -18.17
CA ASP A 95 -9.87 7.33 -19.29
C ASP A 95 -9.74 5.83 -19.56
N LEU A 96 -9.77 5.00 -18.51
CA LEU A 96 -9.82 3.54 -18.67
C LEU A 96 -11.11 3.10 -19.37
N VAL A 97 -12.27 3.68 -19.00
CA VAL A 97 -13.56 3.40 -19.67
C VAL A 97 -13.58 3.91 -21.11
N ALA A 98 -13.13 5.15 -21.34
CA ALA A 98 -13.05 5.72 -22.68
C ALA A 98 -12.05 4.99 -23.59
N GLY A 99 -11.02 4.38 -23.01
CA GLY A 99 -10.13 3.46 -23.70
C GLY A 99 -10.84 2.21 -24.22
N LEU A 100 -11.83 1.69 -23.47
CA LEU A 100 -12.60 0.49 -23.85
C LEU A 100 -13.60 0.76 -24.98
N SER A 101 -14.32 1.88 -24.92
CA SER A 101 -15.48 2.12 -25.79
C SER A 101 -15.37 3.42 -26.61
N PRO A 102 -15.59 3.36 -27.94
CA PRO A 102 -15.64 4.55 -28.79
C PRO A 102 -16.82 5.48 -28.48
N ALA A 103 -17.86 4.96 -27.82
CA ALA A 103 -19.12 5.67 -27.58
C ALA A 103 -19.13 6.51 -26.29
N GLU A 104 -18.06 6.49 -25.48
CA GLU A 104 -18.05 7.29 -24.25
C GLU A 104 -17.99 8.80 -24.56
N PRO A 105 -18.91 9.60 -23.98
CA PRO A 105 -18.88 11.04 -24.12
C PRO A 105 -17.58 11.62 -23.55
N ALA A 106 -17.19 12.79 -24.06
CA ALA A 106 -16.04 13.50 -23.53
C ALA A 106 -16.23 13.79 -22.03
N TYR A 107 -15.16 13.60 -21.26
CA TYR A 107 -15.20 13.82 -19.82
C TYR A 107 -15.40 15.32 -19.51
N ALA A 108 -16.49 15.65 -18.84
CA ALA A 108 -16.88 17.02 -18.51
C ALA A 108 -16.49 17.49 -17.09
N GLY A 109 -15.67 16.71 -16.36
CA GLY A 109 -15.22 17.06 -15.01
C GLY A 109 -13.83 17.71 -14.99
N ASN A 110 -13.21 17.78 -13.81
CA ASN A 110 -11.85 18.33 -13.66
C ASN A 110 -10.80 17.42 -14.32
N PRO A 111 -9.96 17.91 -15.23
CA PRO A 111 -8.91 17.10 -15.86
C PRO A 111 -7.78 16.79 -14.87
N TYR A 112 -6.68 16.22 -15.37
CA TYR A 112 -5.43 16.11 -14.61
C TYR A 112 -4.85 17.51 -14.36
N PRO A 113 -4.58 17.91 -13.10
CA PRO A 113 -3.95 19.20 -12.81
C PRO A 113 -2.59 19.33 -13.49
N GLY A 114 -2.36 20.42 -14.23
CA GLY A 114 -1.10 20.65 -14.96
C GLY A 114 -0.76 19.58 -16.02
N GLY A 115 -1.69 18.66 -16.32
CA GLY A 115 -1.45 17.53 -17.20
C GLY A 115 -1.52 17.90 -18.68
N ARG A 116 -0.79 17.14 -19.50
CA ARG A 116 -0.91 17.18 -20.96
C ARG A 116 -2.12 16.34 -21.36
N ALA A 117 -3.23 16.98 -21.72
CA ALA A 117 -4.39 16.25 -22.23
C ALA A 117 -4.06 15.70 -23.62
N ALA A 118 -3.91 14.38 -23.75
CA ALA A 118 -3.75 13.72 -25.03
C ALA A 118 -5.03 12.97 -25.41
N GLU A 119 -5.53 13.21 -26.62
CA GLU A 119 -6.57 12.39 -27.24
C GLU A 119 -5.93 11.09 -27.73
N GLY A 120 -5.70 10.15 -26.82
CA GLY A 120 -5.17 8.82 -27.19
C GLY A 120 -6.11 8.05 -28.12
N ALA A 121 -5.64 6.94 -28.69
CA ALA A 121 -6.47 6.02 -29.49
C ALA A 121 -7.52 5.27 -28.63
N ARG A 122 -8.65 4.84 -29.22
CA ARG A 122 -9.73 4.07 -28.54
C ARG A 122 -9.73 2.62 -29.00
N GLY A 123 -10.26 1.74 -28.14
CA GLY A 123 -10.48 0.33 -28.43
C GLY A 123 -9.66 -0.59 -27.54
N ALA A 124 -10.00 -1.87 -27.54
CA ALA A 124 -9.41 -2.88 -26.66
C ALA A 124 -7.88 -3.02 -26.80
N LEU A 125 -7.33 -2.67 -27.97
CA LEU A 125 -5.89 -2.71 -28.26
C LEU A 125 -5.26 -1.30 -28.33
N ALA A 126 -5.96 -0.28 -27.85
CA ALA A 126 -5.39 1.06 -27.79
C ALA A 126 -4.52 1.22 -26.55
N ARG A 127 -3.36 1.85 -26.74
CA ARG A 127 -2.45 2.16 -25.64
C ARG A 127 -3.08 3.15 -24.66
N LEU A 128 -3.19 2.76 -23.40
CA LEU A 128 -3.73 3.59 -22.31
C LEU A 128 -2.67 4.51 -21.72
N ILE A 129 -1.43 4.01 -21.60
CA ILE A 129 -0.35 4.65 -20.84
C ILE A 129 0.84 4.99 -21.73
N GLY A 130 1.34 6.22 -21.63
CA GLY A 130 2.48 6.72 -22.39
C GLY A 130 2.44 8.23 -22.61
N PRO A 131 3.53 8.85 -23.12
CA PRO A 131 3.60 10.31 -23.31
C PRO A 131 2.50 10.87 -24.23
N ASP A 132 2.14 10.11 -25.26
CA ASP A 132 1.11 10.46 -26.24
C ASP A 132 -0.19 9.64 -26.07
N ALA A 133 -0.33 8.92 -24.95
CA ALA A 133 -1.50 8.11 -24.63
C ALA A 133 -2.49 8.88 -23.73
N ARG A 134 -3.68 8.32 -23.48
CA ARG A 134 -4.71 8.98 -22.63
C ARG A 134 -4.22 9.28 -21.22
N ILE A 135 -3.38 8.41 -20.68
CA ILE A 135 -2.81 8.52 -19.34
C ILE A 135 -1.32 8.77 -19.52
N HIS A 136 -0.87 9.93 -19.07
CA HIS A 136 0.56 10.24 -19.02
C HIS A 136 1.22 9.53 -17.83
N PRO A 137 2.47 9.05 -17.92
CA PRO A 137 3.17 8.38 -16.81
C PRO A 137 3.17 9.17 -15.49
N ASP A 138 3.36 10.50 -15.55
CA ASP A 138 3.33 11.38 -14.37
C ASP A 138 2.02 11.27 -13.56
N THR A 139 0.89 10.95 -14.20
CA THR A 139 -0.37 10.68 -13.53
C THR A 139 -0.27 9.44 -12.64
N LEU A 140 0.42 8.39 -13.11
CA LEU A 140 0.63 7.19 -12.33
C LEU A 140 1.58 7.50 -11.17
N TRP A 141 2.71 8.17 -11.42
CA TRP A 141 3.75 8.44 -10.41
C TRP A 141 3.27 9.37 -9.29
N SER A 142 2.34 10.27 -9.58
CA SER A 142 1.65 11.11 -8.58
C SER A 142 0.82 10.33 -7.54
N CYS A 143 0.47 9.07 -7.82
CA CYS A 143 -0.31 8.25 -6.90
C CYS A 143 0.53 7.76 -5.72
N THR A 144 0.18 8.17 -4.51
CA THR A 144 0.84 7.67 -3.28
C THR A 144 0.37 6.27 -2.86
N THR A 145 -0.47 5.62 -3.67
CA THR A 145 -1.15 4.34 -3.38
C THR A 145 -2.01 4.33 -2.13
N CYS A 146 -2.27 5.45 -1.45
CA CYS A 146 -2.90 5.43 -0.12
C CYS A 146 -4.32 4.81 -0.03
N ARG A 147 -5.01 4.57 -1.16
CA ARG A 147 -6.40 4.06 -1.25
C ARG A 147 -7.51 5.03 -0.79
N ALA A 148 -7.27 6.35 -0.77
CA ALA A 148 -8.30 7.32 -0.36
C ALA A 148 -9.49 7.31 -1.34
N CYS A 149 -9.17 7.28 -2.63
CA CYS A 149 -10.13 7.15 -3.71
C CYS A 149 -10.93 5.84 -3.65
N VAL A 150 -10.28 4.76 -3.22
CA VAL A 150 -10.87 3.42 -3.12
C VAL A 150 -11.79 3.30 -1.91
N GLU A 151 -11.43 3.95 -0.80
CA GLU A 151 -12.25 4.01 0.41
C GLU A 151 -13.55 4.79 0.20
N GLU A 152 -13.47 5.91 -0.54
CA GLU A 152 -14.59 6.82 -0.75
C GLU A 152 -15.45 6.46 -1.98
N CYS A 153 -15.08 5.42 -2.73
CA CYS A 153 -15.80 5.00 -3.92
C CYS A 153 -17.06 4.19 -3.54
N PRO A 154 -18.28 4.69 -3.82
CA PRO A 154 -19.51 3.96 -3.50
C PRO A 154 -19.67 2.69 -4.33
N MET A 155 -18.99 2.61 -5.48
CA MET A 155 -18.98 1.45 -6.37
C MET A 155 -17.81 0.50 -6.08
N MET A 156 -17.02 0.78 -5.03
CA MET A 156 -15.85 -0.03 -4.61
C MET A 156 -14.77 -0.25 -5.69
N ILE A 157 -14.67 0.66 -6.65
CA ILE A 157 -13.66 0.57 -7.73
C ILE A 157 -12.24 0.59 -7.15
N GLU A 158 -11.44 -0.36 -7.57
CA GLU A 158 -10.06 -0.56 -7.14
C GLU A 158 -9.06 0.29 -7.95
N HIS A 159 -9.14 1.60 -7.77
CA HIS A 159 -8.29 2.59 -8.47
C HIS A 159 -6.79 2.31 -8.32
N VAL A 160 -6.34 1.93 -7.13
CA VAL A 160 -4.91 1.68 -6.85
C VAL A 160 -4.41 0.44 -7.60
N ASP A 161 -5.24 -0.60 -7.73
CA ASP A 161 -4.86 -1.80 -8.49
C ASP A 161 -4.67 -1.46 -9.98
N ALA A 162 -5.54 -0.59 -10.54
CA ALA A 162 -5.40 -0.10 -11.90
C ALA A 162 -4.09 0.67 -12.10
N VAL A 163 -3.79 1.60 -11.18
CA VAL A 163 -2.52 2.36 -11.20
C VAL A 163 -1.32 1.42 -11.16
N VAL A 164 -1.29 0.47 -10.22
CA VAL A 164 -0.13 -0.42 -10.09
C VAL A 164 -0.01 -1.36 -11.29
N SER A 165 -1.11 -1.80 -11.90
CA SER A 165 -1.06 -2.60 -13.13
C SER A 165 -0.40 -1.85 -14.29
N LEU A 166 -0.73 -0.56 -14.47
CA LEU A 166 -0.10 0.29 -15.47
C LEU A 166 1.37 0.60 -15.12
N ARG A 167 1.68 0.82 -13.84
CA ARG A 167 3.06 1.01 -13.37
C ARG A 167 3.94 -0.22 -13.64
N ARG A 168 3.40 -1.43 -13.43
CA ARG A 168 4.10 -2.69 -13.76
C ARG A 168 4.53 -2.73 -15.21
N HIS A 169 3.67 -2.31 -16.15
CA HIS A 169 4.04 -2.23 -17.56
C HIS A 169 5.14 -1.19 -17.79
N GLU A 170 4.98 0.05 -17.29
CA GLU A 170 6.00 1.08 -17.44
C GLU A 170 7.37 0.62 -16.90
N THR A 171 7.40 -0.02 -15.73
CA THR A 171 8.64 -0.44 -15.09
C THR A 171 9.26 -1.70 -15.69
N LEU A 172 8.48 -2.75 -15.91
CA LEU A 172 9.01 -4.07 -16.31
C LEU A 172 9.21 -4.19 -17.84
N GLU A 173 8.32 -3.61 -18.64
CA GLU A 173 8.39 -3.70 -20.11
C GLU A 173 9.19 -2.54 -20.72
N ARG A 174 9.03 -1.34 -20.16
CA ARG A 174 9.66 -0.13 -20.73
C ARG A 174 10.91 0.31 -19.97
N GLY A 175 11.22 -0.30 -18.83
CA GLY A 175 12.30 0.13 -17.96
C GLY A 175 12.10 1.55 -17.40
N ALA A 176 10.86 2.06 -17.43
CA ALA A 176 10.53 3.41 -17.04
C ALA A 176 10.22 3.45 -15.53
N LEU A 177 11.04 4.21 -14.83
CA LEU A 177 10.87 4.60 -13.45
C LEU A 177 11.00 6.12 -13.35
N PRO A 178 10.40 6.76 -12.34
CA PRO A 178 10.78 8.11 -12.00
C PRO A 178 12.29 8.21 -11.75
N GLU A 179 12.91 9.31 -12.16
CA GLU A 179 14.37 9.47 -12.14
C GLU A 179 14.97 9.19 -10.75
N LYS A 180 14.33 9.71 -9.69
CA LYS A 180 14.79 9.52 -8.30
C LYS A 180 14.56 8.11 -7.76
N ALA A 181 13.75 7.29 -8.43
CA ALA A 181 13.46 5.91 -8.03
C ALA A 181 14.47 4.90 -8.60
N VAL A 182 15.21 5.27 -9.65
CA VAL A 182 16.17 4.37 -10.31
C VAL A 182 17.22 3.85 -9.34
N VAL A 183 17.85 4.75 -8.57
CA VAL A 183 18.89 4.37 -7.61
C VAL A 183 18.32 3.49 -6.50
N PRO A 184 17.26 3.89 -5.75
CA PRO A 184 16.69 3.05 -4.70
C PRO A 184 16.25 1.66 -5.16
N VAL A 185 15.66 1.53 -6.34
CA VAL A 185 15.25 0.23 -6.88
C VAL A 185 16.46 -0.61 -7.28
N THR A 186 17.51 0.00 -7.82
CA THR A 186 18.76 -0.70 -8.13
C THR A 186 19.44 -1.20 -6.87
N GLU A 187 19.52 -0.37 -5.82
CA GLU A 187 20.09 -0.74 -4.53
C GLU A 187 19.29 -1.85 -3.85
N LEU A 188 17.95 -1.84 -3.94
CA LEU A 188 17.11 -2.94 -3.47
C LEU A 188 17.49 -4.27 -4.11
N ARG A 189 17.70 -4.28 -5.44
CA ARG A 189 18.08 -5.51 -6.17
C ARG A 189 19.45 -6.04 -5.76
N GLN A 190 20.39 -5.15 -5.43
CA GLN A 190 21.78 -5.52 -5.18
C GLN A 190 22.07 -5.83 -3.70
N SER A 191 21.49 -5.03 -2.79
CA SER A 191 21.82 -5.05 -1.37
C SER A 191 20.67 -5.52 -0.48
N GLY A 192 19.44 -5.54 -0.99
CA GLY A 192 18.24 -5.79 -0.19
C GLY A 192 17.83 -4.60 0.69
N ASP A 193 18.38 -3.40 0.46
CA ASP A 193 18.00 -2.14 1.12
C ASP A 193 17.95 -1.00 0.07
N PRO A 194 16.92 -0.13 0.07
CA PRO A 194 16.81 0.93 -0.93
C PRO A 194 17.81 2.06 -0.77
N GLY A 195 18.53 2.13 0.36
CA GLY A 195 19.62 3.08 0.55
C GLY A 195 21.00 2.51 0.21
N GLY A 196 21.08 1.26 -0.27
CA GLY A 196 22.36 0.58 -0.53
C GLY A 196 23.16 0.29 0.75
N ARG A 197 22.50 0.34 1.92
CA ARG A 197 23.19 0.22 3.20
C ARG A 197 23.50 -1.25 3.50
N PRO A 198 24.68 -1.56 4.06
CA PRO A 198 25.00 -2.93 4.45
C PRO A 198 23.96 -3.50 5.41
N LEU A 199 23.53 -4.74 5.19
CA LEU A 199 22.59 -5.40 6.11
C LEU A 199 23.20 -5.60 7.51
N ALA A 200 24.52 -5.71 7.59
CA ALA A 200 25.25 -5.80 8.86
C ALA A 200 25.08 -4.56 9.76
N SER A 201 24.85 -3.36 9.20
CA SER A 201 24.64 -2.14 10.00
C SER A 201 23.19 -1.94 10.45
N ARG A 202 22.27 -2.88 10.15
CA ARG A 202 20.86 -2.78 10.53
C ARG A 202 20.66 -2.68 12.04
N THR A 203 21.59 -3.16 12.84
CA THR A 203 21.50 -3.11 14.32
C THR A 203 22.26 -1.95 14.94
N ASP A 204 22.87 -1.06 14.15
CA ASP A 204 23.71 0.04 14.68
C ASP A 204 22.91 1.02 15.55
N PHE A 205 21.63 1.26 15.22
CA PHE A 205 20.74 2.08 16.04
C PHE A 205 20.58 1.52 17.48
N ALA A 206 20.84 0.23 17.68
CA ALA A 206 20.74 -0.46 18.96
C ALA A 206 22.03 -0.42 19.78
N ALA A 207 23.06 0.31 19.37
CA ALA A 207 24.30 0.46 20.14
C ALA A 207 24.04 0.75 21.64
N GLY A 208 24.72 -0.02 22.51
CA GLY A 208 24.50 0.02 23.96
C GLY A 208 23.20 -0.64 24.46
N LEU A 209 22.48 -1.38 23.62
CA LEU A 209 21.36 -2.23 24.00
C LEU A 209 21.68 -3.68 23.62
N ASP A 210 21.37 -4.61 24.54
CA ASP A 210 21.48 -6.05 24.28
C ASP A 210 20.39 -6.57 23.32
N LEU A 211 20.65 -6.63 22.02
CA LEU A 211 19.65 -6.99 21.02
C LEU A 211 19.77 -8.48 20.64
N PRO A 212 18.94 -9.39 21.20
CA PRO A 212 19.06 -10.82 20.95
C PRO A 212 18.80 -11.17 19.49
N ARG A 213 19.67 -12.00 18.91
CA ARG A 213 19.53 -12.51 17.54
C ARG A 213 18.80 -13.84 17.55
N ILE A 214 17.87 -14.04 16.62
CA ILE A 214 17.07 -15.28 16.60
C ILE A 214 17.91 -16.53 16.33
N ALA A 215 19.01 -16.40 15.57
CA ALA A 215 19.97 -17.48 15.33
C ALA A 215 20.64 -18.02 16.61
N GLU A 216 20.64 -17.25 17.69
CA GLU A 216 21.22 -17.62 18.99
C GLU A 216 20.13 -17.97 20.01
N ARG A 217 18.87 -17.63 19.70
CA ARG A 217 17.76 -17.64 20.63
C ARG A 217 16.47 -17.98 19.88
N GLU A 218 16.23 -19.27 19.72
CA GLU A 218 14.97 -19.81 19.22
C GLU A 218 14.55 -21.07 20.00
N PRO A 219 13.24 -21.30 20.22
CA PRO A 219 12.11 -20.47 19.77
C PRO A 219 11.92 -19.21 20.60
N VAL A 220 11.27 -18.18 20.02
CA VAL A 220 10.84 -16.95 20.73
C VAL A 220 9.36 -16.64 20.53
N ASP A 221 8.75 -15.89 21.45
CA ASP A 221 7.37 -15.43 21.28
C ASP A 221 7.25 -14.39 20.15
N VAL A 222 8.20 -13.47 20.05
CA VAL A 222 8.16 -12.35 19.11
C VAL A 222 9.43 -12.26 18.27
N LEU A 223 9.28 -12.34 16.95
CA LEU A 223 10.29 -11.83 16.02
C LEU A 223 10.02 -10.34 15.76
N LEU A 224 10.91 -9.46 16.23
CA LEU A 224 10.81 -8.03 15.97
C LEU A 224 11.44 -7.72 14.60
N TRP A 225 10.59 -7.38 13.62
CA TRP A 225 10.99 -6.91 12.30
C TRP A 225 11.29 -5.42 12.35
N LEU A 226 12.56 -5.07 12.14
CA LEU A 226 13.07 -3.71 12.33
C LEU A 226 12.69 -2.78 11.18
N GLY A 227 12.70 -3.28 9.95
CA GLY A 227 12.41 -2.53 8.73
C GLY A 227 13.44 -1.43 8.44
N GLU A 228 13.17 -0.59 7.45
CA GLU A 228 14.06 0.51 7.06
C GLU A 228 14.31 1.53 8.19
N GLY A 229 13.40 1.60 9.16
CA GLY A 229 13.53 2.46 10.35
C GLY A 229 14.78 2.18 11.18
N ALA A 230 15.41 1.03 10.99
CA ALA A 230 16.66 0.66 11.64
C ALA A 230 17.86 1.53 11.19
N TYR A 231 17.79 2.11 10.00
CA TYR A 231 18.86 2.94 9.42
C TYR A 231 18.61 4.44 9.52
N ASP A 232 17.40 4.86 9.88
CA ASP A 232 17.06 6.26 10.10
C ASP A 232 17.28 6.66 11.56
N LEU A 233 18.01 7.74 11.83
CA LEU A 233 18.33 8.15 13.20
C LEU A 233 17.09 8.51 14.03
N ARG A 234 16.07 9.10 13.40
CA ARG A 234 14.85 9.50 14.12
C ARG A 234 14.00 8.27 14.45
N TYR A 235 13.84 7.36 13.51
CA TYR A 235 13.11 6.12 13.71
C TYR A 235 13.87 5.17 14.65
N GLY A 236 15.19 5.06 14.53
CA GLY A 236 16.04 4.31 15.46
C GLY A 236 15.76 4.64 16.93
N ARG A 237 15.49 5.91 17.29
CA ARG A 237 15.07 6.29 18.65
C ARG A 237 13.73 5.65 19.07
N SER A 238 12.76 5.57 18.16
CA SER A 238 11.47 4.93 18.40
C SER A 238 11.61 3.41 18.53
N LEU A 239 12.46 2.78 17.72
CA LEU A 239 12.77 1.35 17.85
C LEU A 239 13.46 1.03 19.18
N ARG A 240 14.41 1.87 19.63
CA ARG A 240 15.02 1.75 20.97
C ARG A 240 13.98 1.85 22.08
N ALA A 241 13.03 2.78 21.96
CA ALA A 241 11.94 2.91 22.94
C ALA A 241 11.07 1.65 22.96
N LEU A 242 10.68 1.14 21.79
CA LEU A 242 9.94 -0.11 21.68
C LEU A 242 10.69 -1.29 22.33
N ILE A 243 11.98 -1.47 22.02
CA ILE A 243 12.83 -2.51 22.61
C ILE A 243 12.85 -2.43 24.14
N ARG A 244 12.95 -1.21 24.71
CA ARG A 244 12.91 -1.01 26.16
C ARG A 244 11.57 -1.44 26.76
N LEU A 245 10.46 -1.05 26.13
CA LEU A 245 9.11 -1.44 26.56
C LEU A 245 8.90 -2.96 26.49
N LEU A 246 9.42 -3.62 25.44
CA LEU A 246 9.36 -5.08 25.33
C LEU A 246 10.12 -5.79 26.46
N ARG A 247 11.30 -5.28 26.83
CA ARG A 247 12.08 -5.83 27.96
C ARG A 247 11.40 -5.59 29.30
N GLU A 248 10.90 -4.39 29.53
CA GLU A 248 10.16 -4.05 30.76
C GLU A 248 8.95 -4.97 30.94
N ALA A 249 8.24 -5.27 29.85
CA ALA A 249 7.11 -6.18 29.85
C ALA A 249 7.50 -7.68 29.87
N GLY A 250 8.79 -8.00 29.93
CA GLY A 250 9.30 -9.37 29.93
C GLY A 250 8.95 -10.17 28.67
N VAL A 251 8.83 -9.51 27.52
CA VAL A 251 8.54 -10.17 26.24
C VAL A 251 9.77 -10.96 25.79
N ASP A 252 9.57 -12.22 25.44
CA ASP A 252 10.60 -13.05 24.82
C ASP A 252 10.69 -12.73 23.32
N PHE A 253 11.65 -11.88 22.94
CA PHE A 253 11.82 -11.45 21.56
C PHE A 253 13.27 -11.64 21.06
N ALA A 254 13.39 -11.68 19.73
CA ALA A 254 14.65 -11.62 19.00
C ALA A 254 14.48 -10.84 17.69
N VAL A 255 15.60 -10.52 17.03
CA VAL A 255 15.66 -9.91 15.68
C VAL A 255 16.41 -10.82 14.71
N LEU A 256 16.21 -10.62 13.41
CA LEU A 256 17.01 -11.27 12.36
C LEU A 256 18.43 -10.67 12.23
N GLY A 257 18.61 -9.39 12.59
CA GLY A 257 19.87 -8.69 12.40
C GLY A 257 20.23 -8.57 10.92
N ALA A 258 21.43 -9.00 10.54
CA ALA A 258 21.95 -8.89 9.18
C ALA A 258 21.23 -9.78 8.14
N GLU A 259 20.39 -10.72 8.58
CA GLU A 259 19.58 -11.54 7.67
C GLU A 259 18.28 -10.85 7.24
N GLU A 260 17.87 -9.75 7.90
CA GLU A 260 16.68 -8.99 7.51
C GLU A 260 16.96 -8.14 6.27
N ARG A 261 16.21 -8.39 5.19
CA ARG A 261 16.16 -7.51 4.01
C ARG A 261 14.92 -6.63 4.07
N ASP A 262 14.87 -5.64 3.19
CA ASP A 262 13.63 -4.91 2.97
C ASP A 262 12.49 -5.85 2.53
N THR A 263 11.26 -5.46 2.86
CA THR A 263 10.07 -6.24 2.50
C THR A 263 9.72 -6.21 1.01
N GLY A 264 10.30 -5.26 0.27
CA GLY A 264 10.07 -4.99 -1.14
C GLY A 264 8.90 -4.04 -1.43
N ASP A 265 8.32 -3.37 -0.42
CA ASP A 265 7.14 -2.51 -0.60
C ASP A 265 7.40 -1.42 -1.66
N LEU A 266 8.55 -0.76 -1.61
CA LEU A 266 8.91 0.28 -2.58
C LEU A 266 8.89 -0.25 -4.02
N ALA A 267 9.59 -1.36 -4.28
CA ALA A 267 9.60 -2.02 -5.58
C ALA A 267 8.19 -2.39 -6.03
N ARG A 268 7.40 -3.00 -5.14
CA ARG A 268 6.02 -3.43 -5.42
C ARG A 268 5.10 -2.26 -5.78
N ARG A 269 5.21 -1.12 -5.10
CA ARG A 269 4.39 0.07 -5.41
C ARG A 269 4.84 0.79 -6.67
N LEU A 270 6.13 0.75 -7.00
CA LEU A 270 6.66 1.29 -8.24
C LEU A 270 6.37 0.41 -9.46
N GLY A 271 5.92 -0.84 -9.26
CA GLY A 271 5.60 -1.76 -10.34
C GLY A 271 6.74 -2.73 -10.68
N ASP A 272 7.87 -2.68 -9.95
CA ASP A 272 8.94 -3.66 -10.05
C ASP A 272 8.58 -4.93 -9.28
N GLU A 273 7.66 -5.69 -9.85
CA GLU A 273 7.18 -6.94 -9.26
C GLU A 273 8.30 -7.99 -9.17
N ALA A 274 9.22 -8.02 -10.14
CA ALA A 274 10.34 -8.97 -10.15
C ALA A 274 11.21 -8.82 -8.90
N THR A 275 11.63 -7.59 -8.58
CA THR A 275 12.41 -7.31 -7.37
C THR A 275 11.62 -7.62 -6.11
N PHE A 276 10.33 -7.26 -6.04
CA PHE A 276 9.51 -7.62 -4.89
C PHE A 276 9.41 -9.14 -4.69
N GLN A 277 9.16 -9.92 -5.75
CA GLN A 277 9.02 -11.38 -5.62
C GLN A 277 10.33 -12.05 -5.20
N ALA A 278 11.47 -11.56 -5.70
CA ALA A 278 12.78 -12.03 -5.27
C ALA A 278 12.99 -11.79 -3.77
N LEU A 279 12.79 -10.55 -3.30
CA LEU A 279 12.92 -10.19 -1.89
C LEU A 279 11.94 -10.95 -1.00
N ALA A 280 10.68 -11.10 -1.42
CA ALA A 280 9.68 -11.87 -0.68
C ALA A 280 10.09 -13.34 -0.52
N ARG A 281 10.54 -13.99 -1.60
CA ARG A 281 11.01 -15.39 -1.55
C ARG A 281 12.25 -15.54 -0.67
N GLU A 282 13.21 -14.63 -0.77
CA GLU A 282 14.41 -14.63 0.08
C GLU A 282 14.07 -14.44 1.55
N ASN A 283 13.22 -13.46 1.89
CA ASN A 283 12.76 -13.25 3.26
C ASN A 283 11.98 -14.45 3.79
N ILE A 284 11.10 -15.05 2.99
CA ILE A 284 10.37 -16.27 3.37
C ILE A 284 11.34 -17.42 3.65
N ALA A 285 12.34 -17.62 2.78
CA ALA A 285 13.36 -18.65 2.97
C ALA A 285 14.19 -18.42 4.25
N THR A 286 14.53 -17.17 4.56
CA THR A 286 15.20 -16.80 5.81
C THR A 286 14.31 -17.06 7.02
N LEU A 287 13.06 -16.60 7.00
CA LEU A 287 12.11 -16.79 8.09
C LEU A 287 11.81 -18.27 8.34
N ALA A 288 11.81 -19.11 7.31
CA ALA A 288 11.58 -20.55 7.40
C ALA A 288 12.68 -21.31 8.17
N LYS A 289 13.86 -20.70 8.36
CA LYS A 289 14.94 -21.29 9.17
C LYS A 289 14.62 -21.29 10.67
N TYR A 290 13.74 -20.38 11.11
CA TYR A 290 13.59 -20.03 12.52
C TYR A 290 12.20 -20.34 13.07
N ARG A 291 12.11 -20.57 14.38
CA ARG A 291 10.83 -20.75 15.08
C ARG A 291 10.45 -19.54 15.94
N PHE A 292 9.28 -18.96 15.66
CA PHE A 292 8.68 -17.88 16.43
C PHE A 292 7.15 -17.95 16.38
N LYS A 293 6.45 -17.35 17.36
CA LYS A 293 4.96 -17.36 17.37
C LYS A 293 4.35 -16.28 16.48
N ARG A 294 4.94 -15.07 16.46
CA ARG A 294 4.45 -13.93 15.67
C ARG A 294 5.56 -12.97 15.30
N ILE A 295 5.34 -12.23 14.21
CA ILE A 295 6.17 -11.10 13.81
C ILE A 295 5.54 -9.81 14.37
N VAL A 296 6.37 -8.91 14.89
CA VAL A 296 5.96 -7.59 15.33
C VAL A 296 6.79 -6.55 14.59
N THR A 297 6.13 -5.48 14.12
CA THR A 297 6.83 -4.37 13.46
C THR A 297 6.23 -3.03 13.87
N ALA A 298 7.06 -1.99 13.88
CA ALA A 298 6.61 -0.62 14.03
C ALA A 298 6.20 0.03 12.70
N ASP A 299 6.51 -0.61 11.57
CA ASP A 299 6.24 -0.08 10.24
C ASP A 299 4.94 -0.67 9.66
N PRO A 300 3.93 0.17 9.37
CA PRO A 300 2.69 -0.30 8.75
C PRO A 300 2.86 -0.81 7.32
N HIS A 301 3.92 -0.43 6.59
CA HIS A 301 4.22 -0.96 5.27
C HIS A 301 4.75 -2.40 5.37
N ALA A 302 5.77 -2.63 6.20
CA ALA A 302 6.24 -3.98 6.50
C ALA A 302 5.12 -4.89 7.04
N LEU A 303 4.25 -4.37 7.93
CA LEU A 303 3.05 -5.08 8.39
C LEU A 303 2.21 -5.54 7.19
N HIS A 304 1.92 -4.65 6.24
CA HIS A 304 1.07 -4.97 5.11
C HIS A 304 1.70 -6.02 4.19
N ALA A 305 2.97 -5.84 3.83
CA ALA A 305 3.68 -6.76 2.94
C ALA A 305 3.76 -8.17 3.54
N LEU A 306 4.27 -8.29 4.77
CA LEU A 306 4.45 -9.57 5.46
C LEU A 306 3.12 -10.28 5.75
N ARG A 307 2.06 -9.54 6.12
CA ARG A 307 0.78 -10.12 6.52
C ARG A 307 -0.10 -10.49 5.35
N ASN A 308 -0.16 -9.64 4.33
CA ASN A 308 -1.20 -9.74 3.30
C ASN A 308 -0.64 -10.08 1.91
N GLU A 309 0.60 -9.72 1.60
CA GLU A 309 1.16 -9.94 0.25
C GLU A 309 2.08 -11.18 0.18
N TYR A 310 2.83 -11.47 1.24
CA TYR A 310 3.67 -12.68 1.34
C TYR A 310 2.89 -14.01 1.29
N PRO A 311 1.62 -14.10 1.77
CA PRO A 311 0.81 -15.31 1.62
C PRO A 311 0.68 -15.82 0.17
N ALA A 312 0.69 -14.93 -0.82
CA ALA A 312 0.65 -15.33 -2.24
C ALA A 312 1.91 -16.08 -2.71
N PHE A 313 2.98 -16.05 -1.90
CA PHE A 313 4.27 -16.70 -2.15
C PHE A 313 4.58 -17.80 -1.11
N GLY A 314 3.59 -18.21 -0.31
CA GLY A 314 3.72 -19.24 0.73
C GLY A 314 4.19 -18.74 2.09
N GLY A 315 4.41 -17.43 2.26
CA GLY A 315 4.79 -16.82 3.54
C GLY A 315 3.58 -16.48 4.40
N HIS A 316 3.14 -17.42 5.24
CA HIS A 316 2.00 -17.22 6.13
C HIS A 316 2.45 -16.93 7.56
N TYR A 317 2.33 -15.68 8.00
CA TYR A 317 2.77 -15.25 9.33
C TYR A 317 1.67 -14.51 10.10
N THR A 318 1.63 -14.71 11.41
CA THR A 318 0.88 -13.80 12.29
C THR A 318 1.72 -12.54 12.48
N VAL A 319 1.30 -11.43 11.87
CA VAL A 319 2.03 -10.14 11.94
C VAL A 319 1.18 -9.09 12.65
N THR A 320 1.75 -8.46 13.68
CA THR A 320 1.07 -7.47 14.51
C THR A 320 1.84 -6.15 14.54
N HIS A 321 1.12 -5.04 14.43
CA HIS A 321 1.73 -3.72 14.59
C HIS A 321 2.06 -3.46 16.06
N HIS A 322 3.15 -2.74 16.33
CA HIS A 322 3.64 -2.51 17.70
C HIS A 322 2.58 -1.91 18.63
N THR A 323 1.69 -1.04 18.15
CA THR A 323 0.63 -0.44 19.00
C THR A 323 -0.36 -1.47 19.53
N ALA A 324 -0.70 -2.48 18.73
CA ALA A 324 -1.58 -3.57 19.15
C ALA A 324 -0.90 -4.47 20.19
N LEU A 325 0.40 -4.74 20.02
CA LEU A 325 1.18 -5.43 21.06
C LEU A 325 1.24 -4.62 22.35
N LEU A 326 1.55 -3.32 22.28
CA LEU A 326 1.64 -2.49 23.48
C LEU A 326 0.31 -2.45 24.22
N LEU A 327 -0.82 -2.33 23.51
CA LEU A 327 -2.13 -2.40 24.12
C LEU A 327 -2.41 -3.75 24.79
N GLU A 328 -2.02 -4.86 24.15
CA GLU A 328 -2.11 -6.20 24.71
C GLU A 328 -1.32 -6.30 26.02
N LEU A 329 -0.08 -5.80 26.04
CA LEU A 329 0.80 -5.82 27.23
C LEU A 329 0.26 -4.94 28.36
N ILE A 330 -0.31 -3.77 28.03
CA ILE A 330 -0.97 -2.88 29.01
C ILE A 330 -2.19 -3.58 29.62
N ARG A 331 -3.06 -4.17 28.79
CA ARG A 331 -4.26 -4.88 29.27
C ARG A 331 -3.92 -6.11 30.11
N ALA A 332 -2.80 -6.77 29.81
CA ALA A 332 -2.30 -7.90 30.58
C ALA A 332 -1.58 -7.48 31.88
N GLY A 333 -1.45 -6.18 32.18
CA GLY A 333 -0.73 -5.66 33.34
C GLY A 333 0.79 -5.87 33.28
N LYS A 334 1.32 -6.28 32.12
CA LYS A 334 2.77 -6.44 31.90
C LYS A 334 3.48 -5.12 31.66
N LEU A 335 2.75 -4.11 31.20
CA LEU A 335 3.28 -2.76 31.00
C LEU A 335 2.38 -1.76 31.70
N ASN A 336 2.96 -0.97 32.60
CA ASN A 336 2.24 0.03 33.39
C ASN A 336 2.69 1.43 32.96
N PRO A 337 2.03 2.04 31.97
CA PRO A 337 2.46 3.34 31.47
C PRO A 337 2.27 4.43 32.54
N GLY A 338 3.25 5.32 32.64
CA GLY A 338 3.07 6.57 33.38
C GLY A 338 1.98 7.45 32.74
N ARG A 339 1.52 8.47 33.49
CA ARG A 339 0.52 9.42 32.99
C ARG A 339 1.15 10.74 32.53
N LEU A 340 0.60 11.31 31.46
CA LEU A 340 0.97 12.59 30.86
C LEU A 340 -0.27 13.49 30.68
N PRO A 341 -0.95 13.89 31.76
CA PRO A 341 -2.26 14.56 31.71
C PRO A 341 -2.22 15.93 31.02
N ASP A 342 -1.10 16.65 31.12
CA ASP A 342 -0.94 18.00 30.57
C ASP A 342 -0.55 18.00 29.08
N LEU A 343 -0.33 16.82 28.49
CA LEU A 343 0.04 16.69 27.09
C LEU A 343 -1.20 16.56 26.20
N SER A 344 -1.34 17.47 25.25
CA SER A 344 -2.33 17.37 24.18
C SER A 344 -1.70 16.79 22.92
N VAL A 345 -2.31 15.76 22.34
CA VAL A 345 -1.78 15.07 21.14
C VAL A 345 -2.83 14.95 20.04
N THR A 346 -2.37 15.03 18.79
CA THR A 346 -3.16 14.68 17.61
C THR A 346 -2.54 13.46 16.96
N TYR A 347 -3.32 12.41 16.75
CA TYR A 347 -2.85 11.20 16.09
C TYR A 347 -3.14 11.26 14.59
N HIS A 348 -2.12 10.98 13.78
CA HIS A 348 -2.25 10.81 12.33
C HIS A 348 -2.30 9.32 11.99
N ASP A 349 -3.43 8.84 11.48
CA ASP A 349 -3.59 7.45 11.06
C ASP A 349 -2.81 7.14 9.77
N PRO A 350 -1.78 6.28 9.82
CA PRO A 350 -1.08 5.86 8.61
C PRO A 350 -2.03 5.07 7.71
N CYS A 351 -2.05 5.38 6.41
CA CYS A 351 -2.96 4.73 5.47
C CYS A 351 -2.75 3.19 5.43
N TYR A 352 -1.50 2.74 5.52
CA TYR A 352 -1.18 1.32 5.57
C TYR A 352 -1.64 0.64 6.88
N LEU A 353 -1.81 1.36 7.98
CA LEU A 353 -2.35 0.79 9.22
C LEU A 353 -3.89 0.80 9.21
N ALA A 354 -4.48 1.96 8.90
CA ALA A 354 -5.92 2.17 8.97
C ALA A 354 -6.68 1.64 7.75
N ARG A 355 -6.43 2.20 6.56
CA ARG A 355 -7.18 1.86 5.34
C ARG A 355 -6.85 0.48 4.80
N TYR A 356 -5.57 0.12 4.82
CA TYR A 356 -5.13 -1.17 4.30
C TYR A 356 -5.36 -2.32 5.27
N ASN A 357 -5.14 -2.08 6.56
CA ASN A 357 -5.05 -3.13 7.57
C ASN A 357 -6.16 -3.07 8.64
N GLY A 358 -7.03 -2.04 8.59
CA GLY A 358 -8.20 -1.91 9.45
C GLY A 358 -7.90 -1.48 10.89
N GLU A 359 -6.63 -1.23 11.24
CA GLU A 359 -6.24 -0.91 12.60
C GLU A 359 -6.28 0.60 12.83
N THR A 360 -7.15 1.01 13.74
CA THR A 360 -7.35 2.42 14.13
C THR A 360 -7.47 2.59 15.64
N GLU A 361 -7.81 1.52 16.36
CA GLU A 361 -8.15 1.60 17.78
C GLU A 361 -6.92 1.42 18.67
N ALA A 362 -6.02 0.51 18.32
CA ALA A 362 -4.86 0.22 19.15
C ALA A 362 -3.97 1.46 19.42
N PRO A 363 -3.62 2.29 18.42
CA PRO A 363 -2.85 3.51 18.67
C PRO A 363 -3.57 4.47 19.63
N ARG A 364 -4.89 4.62 19.48
CA ARG A 364 -5.71 5.51 20.33
C ARG A 364 -5.78 5.01 21.76
N ALA A 365 -6.03 3.72 21.95
CA ALA A 365 -6.12 3.13 23.27
C ALA A 365 -4.77 3.18 24.03
N VAL A 366 -3.63 3.05 23.33
CA VAL A 366 -2.30 3.24 23.93
C VAL A 366 -2.11 4.70 24.36
N LEU A 367 -2.52 5.67 23.54
CA LEU A 367 -2.48 7.09 23.91
C LEU A 367 -3.40 7.38 25.11
N ASP A 368 -4.61 6.84 25.11
CA ASP A 368 -5.55 7.05 26.22
C ASP A 368 -5.03 6.44 27.53
N ALA A 369 -4.31 5.31 27.46
CA ALA A 369 -3.68 4.66 28.62
C ALA A 369 -2.57 5.50 29.28
N ILE A 370 -1.84 6.32 28.52
CA ILE A 370 -0.88 7.30 29.07
C ILE A 370 -1.57 8.59 29.53
N GLY A 371 -2.90 8.68 29.44
CA GLY A 371 -3.70 9.76 30.02
C GLY A 371 -3.58 11.12 29.34
N VAL A 372 -3.14 11.18 28.07
CA VAL A 372 -3.05 12.41 27.28
C VAL A 372 -4.43 12.94 26.89
N THR A 373 -4.51 14.24 26.58
CA THR A 373 -5.69 14.81 25.94
C THR A 373 -5.59 14.62 24.43
N ARG A 374 -6.33 13.65 23.88
CA ARG A 374 -6.34 13.38 22.43
C ARG A 374 -7.29 14.34 21.70
N ARG A 375 -6.77 15.03 20.68
CA ARG A 375 -7.51 15.91 19.76
C ARG A 375 -7.53 15.30 18.37
N GLU A 376 -8.66 14.72 17.99
CA GLU A 376 -8.84 14.10 16.68
C GLU A 376 -8.97 15.16 15.57
N MET A 377 -8.37 14.86 14.42
CA MET A 377 -8.59 15.64 13.21
C MET A 377 -9.96 15.32 12.61
N THR A 378 -10.57 16.27 11.90
CA THR A 378 -11.82 16.05 11.14
C THR A 378 -11.71 14.85 10.19
N ARG A 379 -10.53 14.64 9.60
CA ARG A 379 -10.18 13.47 8.79
C ARG A 379 -9.28 12.56 9.61
N SER A 380 -9.86 11.52 10.20
CA SER A 380 -9.19 10.52 11.03
C SER A 380 -9.64 9.09 10.67
N GLY A 381 -8.96 8.10 11.27
CA GLY A 381 -9.19 6.68 11.01
C GLY A 381 -8.98 6.34 9.54
N ARG A 382 -9.94 5.61 8.96
CA ARG A 382 -9.90 5.26 7.53
C ARG A 382 -10.04 6.47 6.58
N ARG A 383 -10.52 7.62 7.07
CA ARG A 383 -10.65 8.86 6.27
C ARG A 383 -9.47 9.81 6.40
N ALA A 384 -8.44 9.44 7.17
CA ALA A 384 -7.25 10.26 7.37
C ALA A 384 -6.56 10.63 6.05
N MET A 385 -6.04 11.86 6.00
CA MET A 385 -5.24 12.35 4.88
C MET A 385 -3.97 11.53 4.71
N CYS A 386 -3.48 11.36 3.47
CA CYS A 386 -2.17 10.75 3.26
C CYS A 386 -1.06 11.74 3.65
N CYS A 387 0.01 11.25 4.27
CA CYS A 387 1.21 12.04 4.56
C CYS A 387 2.09 12.31 3.32
N GLY A 388 1.87 11.61 2.21
CA GLY A 388 2.66 11.73 0.98
C GLY A 388 3.83 10.74 0.86
N GLY A 389 4.15 9.97 1.90
CA GLY A 389 5.33 9.10 1.93
C GLY A 389 5.19 7.74 1.20
N GLY A 390 3.98 7.32 0.86
CA GLY A 390 3.72 6.00 0.27
C GLY A 390 3.78 5.98 -1.25
N GLY A 391 3.77 4.77 -1.83
CA GLY A 391 3.58 4.58 -3.26
C GLY A 391 4.77 4.97 -4.14
N GLY A 392 5.96 5.12 -3.55
CA GLY A 392 7.15 5.65 -4.24
C GLY A 392 7.15 7.16 -4.44
N ALA A 393 6.16 7.89 -3.91
CA ALA A 393 6.02 9.33 -4.15
C ALA A 393 7.23 10.20 -3.74
N PRO A 394 7.96 9.92 -2.63
CA PRO A 394 9.18 10.68 -2.30
C PRO A 394 10.31 10.55 -3.33
N VAL A 395 10.27 9.47 -4.12
CA VAL A 395 11.24 9.17 -5.19
C VAL A 395 10.61 9.27 -6.58
N SER A 396 9.40 9.85 -6.66
CA SER A 396 8.66 10.06 -7.91
C SER A 396 8.85 11.45 -8.50
#